data_AF-A0A9X3XFZ9-F1
#
_entry.id   AF-A0A9X3XFZ9-F1
#
_cell.length_a   1.000
_cell.length_b   1.000
_cell.length_c   1.000
_cell.angle_alpha   90.00
_cell.angle_beta   90.00
_cell.angle_gamma   90.00
#
_symmetry.space_group_name_H-M   'P 1'
#
loop_
_entity.id
_entity.type
_entity.pdbx_description
1 polymer ?
#
loop_
_entity_poly.entity_id
_entity_poly.type
_entity_poly.pdbx_seq_one_letter_code
_entity_poly.pdbx_strand_id
1 'polypeptide(L)'
;MSRIDPSQKTLVEQLRALAGVSADTNEFVIVKQEGRTIHVRFSPGSTDSLDVKTPISEQGSSPRFVQAGYRNGRREGPLLVPRPMNLVLRKETAANRQGKADGVDREIQTGDPAFDDAVFIDTLLNDDLVRAVLASPDARAAILSLLGDNCAVIRIDDSTAGNISLDLVEFTQPAPDQQRGARIVDALARLAASLPPIRASGETPPVDNQSAAATAGCVFAFLGLIGTPMAVYGLAPSGCVESDGEGSSLVCSAGPQCCEPLWTGFFVGLLLSLPVIAFLHRIVRGKPNSSTSRFVLQCATLVVFAELGLVASRLWR
;
A
#
# COMPACT_ATOMS: atom_id res chain seq x y z
N MET A 1 34.40 17.56 -25.54
CA MET A 1 33.59 16.43 -25.03
C MET A 1 34.26 15.94 -23.76
N SER A 2 33.67 16.24 -22.61
CA SER A 2 34.15 15.82 -21.29
C SER A 2 34.17 14.30 -21.26
N ARG A 3 35.33 13.69 -20.97
CA ARG A 3 35.45 12.26 -20.71
C ARG A 3 34.59 12.00 -19.46
N ILE A 4 33.39 11.46 -19.64
CA ILE A 4 32.56 11.00 -18.52
C ILE A 4 33.42 10.01 -17.76
N ASP A 5 33.68 10.30 -16.49
CA ASP A 5 34.43 9.39 -15.64
C ASP A 5 33.65 8.07 -15.58
N PRO A 6 34.20 6.94 -16.08
CA PRO A 6 33.52 5.65 -16.05
C PRO A 6 33.15 5.18 -14.63
N SER A 7 33.63 5.88 -13.59
CA SER A 7 33.31 5.65 -12.18
C SER A 7 31.91 6.09 -11.74
N GLN A 8 31.11 6.76 -12.59
CA GLN A 8 29.84 7.39 -12.19
C GLN A 8 28.62 6.89 -12.97
N LYS A 9 28.49 5.58 -13.19
CA LYS A 9 27.28 5.04 -13.82
C LYS A 9 26.07 5.15 -12.88
N THR A 10 24.96 5.59 -13.44
CA THR A 10 23.62 5.47 -12.85
C THR A 10 23.21 4.00 -12.71
N LEU A 11 22.20 3.70 -11.88
CA LEU A 11 21.74 2.31 -11.71
C LEU A 11 21.24 1.70 -13.04
N VAL A 12 20.55 2.49 -13.87
CA VAL A 12 20.06 2.04 -15.18
C VAL A 12 21.23 1.67 -16.10
N GLU A 13 22.30 2.47 -16.12
CA GLU A 13 23.49 2.18 -16.91
C GLU A 13 24.22 0.92 -16.41
N GLN A 14 24.26 0.69 -15.09
CA GLN A 14 24.78 -0.55 -14.52
C GLN A 14 23.96 -1.76 -14.99
N LEU A 15 22.62 -1.69 -14.92
CA LEU A 15 21.73 -2.78 -15.36
C LEU A 15 21.83 -3.03 -16.87
N ARG A 16 21.93 -1.98 -17.70
CA ARG A 16 22.16 -2.12 -19.15
C ARG A 16 23.49 -2.80 -19.45
N ALA A 17 24.55 -2.44 -18.72
CA ALA A 17 25.86 -3.06 -18.88
C ALA A 17 25.82 -4.56 -18.52
N LEU A 18 25.05 -4.95 -17.49
CA LEU A 18 24.83 -6.36 -17.14
C LEU A 18 24.04 -7.12 -18.20
N ALA A 19 23.13 -6.45 -18.90
CA ALA A 19 22.38 -7.04 -20.02
C ALA A 19 23.16 -7.06 -21.34
N GLY A 20 24.28 -6.35 -21.43
CA GLY A 20 25.02 -6.19 -22.69
C GLY A 20 24.26 -5.40 -23.76
N VAL A 21 23.36 -4.48 -23.36
CA VAL A 21 22.55 -3.67 -24.29
C VAL A 21 23.06 -2.24 -24.40
N SER A 22 22.60 -1.52 -25.43
CA SER A 22 22.97 -0.13 -25.69
C SER A 22 22.36 0.84 -24.66
N ALA A 23 22.95 2.03 -24.54
CA ALA A 23 22.56 3.06 -23.57
C ALA A 23 21.15 3.65 -23.82
N ASP A 24 20.60 3.51 -25.02
CA ASP A 24 19.27 3.96 -25.42
C ASP A 24 18.18 2.89 -25.25
N THR A 25 18.55 1.66 -24.89
CA THR A 25 17.58 0.57 -24.68
C THR A 25 16.82 0.78 -23.36
N ASN A 26 15.51 0.94 -23.43
CA ASN A 26 14.64 1.21 -22.27
C ASN A 26 14.01 -0.04 -21.67
N GLU A 27 13.98 -1.14 -22.43
CA GLU A 27 13.45 -2.42 -21.99
C GLU A 27 14.42 -3.52 -22.41
N PHE A 28 14.87 -4.33 -21.45
CA PHE A 28 15.87 -5.35 -21.68
C PHE A 28 15.76 -6.49 -20.67
N VAL A 29 16.42 -7.62 -20.98
CA VAL A 29 16.44 -8.81 -20.14
C VAL A 29 17.86 -9.12 -19.72
N ILE A 30 18.07 -9.34 -18.43
CA ILE A 30 19.31 -9.86 -17.87
C ILE A 30 19.14 -11.36 -17.66
N VAL A 31 19.99 -12.18 -18.28
CA VAL A 31 19.96 -13.65 -18.17
C VAL A 31 21.05 -14.10 -17.19
N LYS A 32 20.68 -14.83 -16.13
CA LYS A 32 21.63 -15.44 -15.18
C LYS A 32 22.01 -16.86 -15.60
N GLN A 33 23.10 -17.37 -15.03
CA GLN A 33 23.68 -18.68 -15.37
C GLN A 33 22.70 -19.87 -15.25
N GLU A 34 21.64 -19.73 -14.44
CA GLU A 34 20.59 -20.74 -14.24
C GLU A 34 19.41 -20.60 -15.23
N GLY A 35 19.53 -19.76 -16.26
CA GLY A 35 18.45 -19.47 -17.22
C GLY A 35 17.34 -18.56 -16.69
N ARG A 36 17.48 -18.05 -15.45
CA ARG A 36 16.53 -17.08 -14.87
C ARG A 36 16.65 -15.74 -15.60
N THR A 37 15.51 -15.20 -16.01
CA THR A 37 15.40 -13.92 -16.70
C THR A 37 14.91 -12.83 -15.74
N ILE A 38 15.61 -11.69 -15.74
CA ILE A 38 15.19 -10.48 -15.04
C ILE A 38 14.85 -9.44 -16.09
N HIS A 39 13.58 -9.07 -16.16
CA HIS A 39 13.05 -8.04 -17.04
C HIS A 39 13.24 -6.68 -16.38
N VAL A 40 13.85 -5.75 -17.11
CA VAL A 40 14.05 -4.38 -16.67
C VAL A 40 13.35 -3.45 -17.64
N ARG A 41 12.47 -2.60 -17.14
CA ARG A 41 11.80 -1.55 -17.91
C ARG A 41 12.01 -0.20 -17.25
N PHE A 42 12.60 0.72 -18.00
CA PHE A 42 12.82 2.10 -17.63
C PHE A 42 11.96 2.99 -18.53
N SER A 43 11.28 3.98 -17.95
CA SER A 43 10.56 5.00 -18.74
C SER A 43 11.33 6.32 -18.71
N PRO A 44 11.92 6.76 -19.83
CA PRO A 44 12.60 8.04 -19.91
C PRO A 44 11.70 9.19 -19.47
N GLY A 45 12.22 10.10 -18.65
CA GLY A 45 11.49 11.26 -18.14
C GLY A 45 10.73 11.01 -16.83
N SER A 46 10.69 9.76 -16.35
CA SER A 46 10.22 9.46 -14.99
C SER A 46 11.40 9.31 -14.04
N THR A 47 11.36 10.02 -12.92
CA THR A 47 12.28 9.81 -11.79
C THR A 47 11.87 8.63 -10.91
N ASP A 48 10.67 8.09 -11.15
CA ASP A 48 9.98 7.22 -10.20
C ASP A 48 9.74 5.81 -10.75
N SER A 49 9.96 5.58 -12.05
CA SER A 49 9.66 4.29 -12.69
C SER A 49 10.89 3.62 -13.28
N LEU A 50 11.53 2.79 -12.45
CA LEU A 50 12.38 1.69 -12.89
C LEU A 50 11.74 0.39 -12.38
N ASP A 51 11.15 -0.36 -13.32
CA ASP A 51 10.46 -1.61 -13.03
C ASP A 51 11.43 -2.78 -13.27
N VAL A 52 11.76 -3.52 -12.21
CA VAL A 52 12.63 -4.70 -12.29
C VAL A 52 11.84 -5.91 -11.81
N LYS A 53 11.65 -6.88 -12.71
CA LYS A 53 10.78 -8.04 -12.50
C LYS A 53 11.45 -9.36 -12.82
N THR A 54 11.14 -10.39 -12.06
CA THR A 54 11.48 -11.79 -12.39
C THR A 54 10.27 -12.68 -12.14
N PRO A 55 10.03 -13.70 -12.98
CA PRO A 55 8.98 -14.68 -12.70
C PRO A 55 9.33 -15.52 -11.46
N ILE A 56 8.29 -15.85 -10.69
CA ILE A 56 8.33 -16.85 -9.63
C ILE A 56 8.31 -18.23 -10.30
N SER A 57 9.15 -19.16 -9.83
CA SER A 57 9.18 -20.49 -10.42
C SER A 57 7.94 -21.30 -10.02
N GLU A 58 7.17 -21.76 -11.01
CA GLU A 58 6.11 -22.77 -10.78
C GLU A 58 6.71 -24.18 -10.62
N GLN A 59 7.95 -24.37 -11.09
CA GLN A 59 8.68 -25.64 -11.11
C GLN A 59 9.79 -25.70 -10.06
N GLY A 60 9.71 -24.85 -9.02
CA GLY A 60 10.81 -24.57 -8.10
C GLY A 60 11.42 -25.80 -7.41
N SER A 61 12.52 -25.55 -6.71
CA SER A 61 13.26 -26.54 -5.92
C SER A 61 12.33 -27.31 -4.99
N SER A 62 12.52 -28.64 -4.87
CA SER A 62 11.76 -29.47 -3.95
C SER A 62 11.64 -28.80 -2.59
N PRO A 63 10.42 -28.66 -2.03
CA PRO A 63 10.21 -27.88 -0.83
C PRO A 63 11.14 -28.38 0.29
N ARG A 64 12.06 -27.52 0.75
CA ARG A 64 12.81 -27.79 1.99
C ARG A 64 11.77 -27.79 3.10
N PHE A 65 11.49 -28.96 3.64
CA PHE A 65 10.40 -29.27 4.58
C PHE A 65 10.14 -28.12 5.57
N VAL A 66 9.10 -27.34 5.32
CA VAL A 66 8.53 -26.45 6.32
C VAL A 66 7.53 -27.28 7.09
N GLN A 67 7.79 -27.50 8.37
CA GLN A 67 6.93 -28.24 9.29
C GLN A 67 5.72 -27.37 9.68
N ALA A 68 4.98 -26.85 8.70
CA ALA A 68 3.76 -26.09 8.94
C ALA A 68 2.64 -27.07 9.31
N GLY A 69 2.17 -26.99 10.56
CA GLY A 69 1.20 -27.88 11.19
C GLY A 69 -0.23 -27.80 10.64
N TYR A 70 -0.42 -27.72 9.32
CA TYR A 70 -1.73 -27.91 8.71
C TYR A 70 -2.08 -29.41 8.69
N ARG A 71 -3.17 -29.74 9.37
CA ARG A 71 -3.55 -31.06 9.89
C ARG A 71 -3.81 -32.19 8.88
N ASN A 72 -3.48 -32.04 7.60
CA ASN A 72 -3.77 -33.02 6.57
C ASN A 72 -2.48 -33.46 5.88
N GLY A 73 -2.16 -34.75 6.03
CA GLY A 73 -0.95 -35.46 5.62
C GLY A 73 -0.08 -34.81 4.54
N ARG A 74 1.24 -34.75 4.84
CA ARG A 74 2.39 -34.55 3.95
C ARG A 74 2.03 -34.67 2.46
N ARG A 75 1.68 -33.57 1.81
CA ARG A 75 1.71 -33.51 0.35
C ARG A 75 2.97 -32.78 -0.06
N GLU A 76 3.97 -33.55 -0.47
CA GLU A 76 5.07 -33.07 -1.28
C GLU A 76 4.47 -32.45 -2.55
N GLY A 77 4.59 -31.14 -2.71
CA GLY A 77 3.98 -30.43 -3.83
C GLY A 77 4.18 -28.92 -3.76
N PRO A 78 3.83 -28.20 -4.83
CA PRO A 78 3.84 -26.74 -4.83
C PRO A 78 2.90 -26.19 -3.76
N LEU A 79 3.27 -25.07 -3.16
CA LEU A 79 2.41 -24.34 -2.24
C LEU A 79 1.21 -23.79 -3.02
N LEU A 80 0.01 -24.19 -2.61
CA LEU A 80 -1.24 -23.68 -3.17
C LEU A 80 -1.59 -22.37 -2.45
N VAL A 81 -1.67 -21.27 -3.21
CA VAL A 81 -2.00 -19.94 -2.68
C VAL A 81 -3.05 -19.27 -3.55
N PRO A 82 -3.95 -18.45 -2.99
CA PRO A 82 -4.79 -17.57 -3.80
C PRO A 82 -3.91 -16.53 -4.50
N ARG A 83 -4.12 -16.33 -5.80
CA ARG A 83 -3.33 -15.43 -6.65
C ARG A 83 -4.18 -14.31 -7.24
N PRO A 84 -3.70 -13.05 -7.30
CA PRO A 84 -2.39 -12.60 -6.82
C PRO A 84 -2.28 -12.61 -5.29
N MET A 85 -1.10 -12.96 -4.77
CA MET A 85 -0.82 -12.90 -3.32
C MET A 85 -0.77 -11.47 -2.80
N ASN A 86 -0.38 -10.49 -3.64
CA ASN A 86 -0.19 -9.09 -3.26
C ASN A 86 0.64 -8.95 -1.98
N LEU A 87 1.74 -9.70 -1.88
CA LEU A 87 2.63 -9.64 -0.73
C LEU A 87 3.63 -8.49 -0.92
N VAL A 88 3.43 -7.41 -0.18
CA VAL A 88 4.25 -6.19 -0.28
C VAL A 88 5.21 -6.12 0.91
N LEU A 89 6.49 -5.96 0.62
CA LEU A 89 7.58 -5.93 1.59
C LEU A 89 8.31 -4.60 1.45
N ARG A 90 8.56 -3.91 2.57
CA ARG A 90 9.30 -2.65 2.58
C ARG A 90 10.10 -2.53 3.87
N LYS A 91 11.07 -1.60 3.88
CA LYS A 91 11.81 -1.30 5.11
C LYS A 91 10.85 -0.81 6.20
N GLU A 92 10.97 -1.37 7.39
CA GLU A 92 10.17 -0.94 8.52
C GLU A 92 10.60 0.46 8.99
N THR A 93 9.62 1.36 9.18
CA THR A 93 9.85 2.72 9.67
C THR A 93 9.47 2.87 11.14
N ALA A 94 9.93 3.93 11.79
CA ALA A 94 9.53 4.24 13.17
C ALA A 94 8.01 4.38 13.34
N ALA A 95 7.31 4.93 12.34
CA ALA A 95 5.85 5.03 12.35
C ALA A 95 5.17 3.66 12.31
N ASN A 96 5.75 2.68 11.59
CA ASN A 96 5.20 1.32 11.57
C ASN A 96 5.39 0.62 12.91
N ARG A 97 6.57 0.74 13.53
CA ARG A 97 6.82 0.20 14.87
C ARG A 97 5.86 0.77 15.91
N GLN A 98 5.64 2.08 15.87
CA GLN A 98 4.66 2.73 16.74
C GLN A 98 3.25 2.19 16.46
N GLY A 99 2.87 2.06 15.18
CA GLY A 99 1.60 1.48 14.78
C GLY A 99 1.38 0.04 15.25
N LYS A 100 2.43 -0.79 15.25
CA LYS A 100 2.43 -2.14 15.84
C LYS A 100 2.24 -2.09 17.35
N ALA A 101 3.02 -1.24 18.04
CA ALA A 101 2.96 -1.09 19.49
C ALA A 101 1.57 -0.63 19.97
N ASP A 102 0.93 0.24 19.20
CA ASP A 102 -0.44 0.72 19.45
C ASP A 102 -1.52 -0.31 19.06
N GLY A 103 -1.12 -1.48 18.55
CA GLY A 103 -2.04 -2.54 18.08
C GLY A 103 -2.91 -2.09 16.91
N VAL A 104 -2.42 -1.15 16.11
CA VAL A 104 -3.16 -0.65 14.94
C VAL A 104 -2.73 -1.37 13.68
N ASP A 105 -1.43 -1.56 13.50
CA ASP A 105 -0.87 -2.32 12.39
C ASP A 105 -0.68 -3.77 12.85
N ARG A 106 -1.43 -4.70 12.25
CA ARG A 106 -1.22 -6.13 12.47
C ARG A 106 -0.23 -6.63 11.43
N GLU A 107 1.02 -6.79 11.83
CA GLU A 107 2.04 -7.40 10.99
C GLU A 107 2.22 -8.88 11.32
N ILE A 108 2.50 -9.67 10.29
CA ILE A 108 2.78 -11.08 10.40
C ILE A 108 4.24 -11.27 10.81
N GLN A 109 4.45 -11.98 11.92
CA GLN A 109 5.80 -12.36 12.37
C GLN A 109 6.23 -13.64 11.66
N THR A 110 7.43 -13.62 11.07
CA THR A 110 8.04 -14.80 10.43
C THR A 110 8.70 -15.74 11.44
N GLY A 111 9.00 -15.23 12.65
CA GLY A 111 9.72 -15.94 13.70
C GLY A 111 11.24 -15.73 13.65
N ASP A 112 11.70 -14.82 12.80
CA ASP A 112 13.09 -14.41 12.65
C ASP A 112 13.22 -12.94 13.11
N PRO A 113 13.67 -12.68 14.35
CA PRO A 113 13.63 -11.33 14.93
C PRO A 113 14.37 -10.29 14.10
N ALA A 114 15.50 -10.66 13.49
CA ALA A 114 16.28 -9.73 12.68
C ALA A 114 15.54 -9.33 11.39
N PHE A 115 14.74 -10.24 10.84
CA PHE A 115 13.89 -9.95 9.69
C PHE A 115 12.65 -9.16 10.10
N ASP A 116 11.98 -9.60 11.17
CA ASP A 116 10.72 -9.03 11.67
C ASP A 116 10.89 -7.60 12.21
N ASP A 117 12.10 -7.20 12.66
CA ASP A 117 12.44 -5.83 13.08
C ASP A 117 12.82 -4.89 11.91
N ALA A 118 13.15 -5.47 10.75
CA ALA A 118 13.70 -4.76 9.60
C ALA A 118 12.71 -4.59 8.45
N VAL A 119 11.75 -5.50 8.33
CA VAL A 119 10.85 -5.59 7.18
C VAL A 119 9.40 -5.48 7.62
N PHE A 120 8.69 -4.51 7.08
CA PHE A 120 7.25 -4.41 7.19
C PHE A 120 6.58 -5.25 6.10
N ILE A 121 5.63 -6.11 6.48
CA ILE A 121 4.90 -7.00 5.57
C ILE A 121 3.44 -6.54 5.47
N ASP A 122 3.01 -6.17 4.26
CA ASP A 122 1.64 -5.76 3.96
C ASP A 122 0.99 -6.76 2.98
N THR A 123 -0.04 -7.45 3.44
CA THR A 123 -0.73 -8.48 2.65
C THR A 123 -2.07 -8.85 3.28
N LEU A 124 -3.02 -9.26 2.43
CA LEU A 124 -4.31 -9.81 2.85
C LEU A 124 -4.28 -11.32 3.07
N LEU A 125 -3.14 -11.98 2.81
CA LEU A 125 -2.98 -13.41 3.03
C LEU A 125 -3.02 -13.77 4.52
N ASN A 126 -3.40 -15.02 4.81
CA ASN A 126 -3.29 -15.58 6.15
C ASN A 126 -1.81 -15.70 6.56
N ASP A 127 -1.51 -15.34 7.81
CA ASP A 127 -0.23 -15.48 8.50
C ASP A 127 0.49 -16.81 8.18
N ASP A 128 -0.21 -17.94 8.18
CA ASP A 128 0.39 -19.26 7.93
C ASP A 128 0.90 -19.40 6.49
N LEU A 129 0.19 -18.84 5.50
CA LEU A 129 0.63 -18.83 4.10
C LEU A 129 1.83 -17.89 3.92
N VAL A 130 1.81 -16.73 4.56
CA VAL A 130 2.94 -15.78 4.49
C VAL A 130 4.19 -16.39 5.12
N ARG A 131 4.05 -17.03 6.30
CA ARG A 131 5.15 -17.78 6.91
C ARG A 131 5.64 -18.92 6.03
N ALA A 132 4.76 -19.61 5.31
CA ALA A 132 5.15 -20.65 4.37
C ALA A 132 5.91 -20.10 3.15
N VAL A 133 5.45 -18.99 2.56
CA VAL A 133 6.11 -18.30 1.44
C VAL A 133 7.49 -17.78 1.85
N LEU A 134 7.60 -17.22 3.06
CA LEU A 134 8.83 -16.62 3.58
C LEU A 134 9.62 -17.56 4.52
N ALA A 135 9.33 -18.86 4.50
CA ALA A 135 9.94 -19.83 5.42
C ALA A 135 11.45 -19.95 5.20
N SER A 136 11.91 -19.80 3.95
CA SER A 136 13.32 -19.93 3.58
C SER A 136 14.17 -18.79 4.17
N PRO A 137 15.20 -19.09 4.99
CA PRO A 137 16.15 -18.08 5.46
C PRO A 137 16.87 -17.39 4.29
N ASP A 138 17.13 -18.11 3.20
CA ASP A 138 17.77 -17.58 2.00
C ASP A 138 16.89 -16.51 1.32
N ALA A 139 15.56 -16.72 1.32
CA ALA A 139 14.61 -15.73 0.81
C ALA A 139 14.61 -14.47 1.68
N ARG A 140 14.57 -14.63 3.02
CA ARG A 140 14.63 -13.50 3.96
C ARG A 140 15.92 -12.71 3.85
N ALA A 141 17.06 -13.38 3.74
CA ALA A 141 18.36 -12.74 3.52
C ALA A 141 18.41 -11.97 2.19
N ALA A 142 17.84 -12.53 1.12
CA ALA A 142 17.75 -11.85 -0.17
C ALA A 142 16.87 -10.59 -0.12
N ILE A 143 15.73 -10.65 0.59
CA ILE A 143 14.85 -9.49 0.85
C ILE A 143 15.62 -8.40 1.62
N LEU A 144 16.32 -8.76 2.69
CA LEU A 144 17.13 -7.79 3.46
C LEU A 144 18.22 -7.16 2.59
N SER A 145 18.89 -7.94 1.73
CA SER A 145 19.87 -7.41 0.78
C SER A 145 19.25 -6.41 -0.19
N LEU A 146 18.08 -6.73 -0.77
CA LEU A 146 17.38 -5.83 -1.70
C LEU A 146 16.98 -4.51 -1.02
N LEU A 147 16.41 -4.57 0.19
CA LEU A 147 16.04 -3.38 0.95
C LEU A 147 17.28 -2.58 1.42
N GLY A 148 18.40 -3.25 1.68
CA GLY A 148 19.68 -2.63 1.98
C GLY A 148 20.30 -1.89 0.79
N ASP A 149 20.05 -2.33 -0.44
CA ASP A 149 20.48 -1.70 -1.69
C ASP A 149 19.48 -0.61 -2.19
N ASN A 150 18.74 0.01 -1.27
CA ASN A 150 17.75 1.07 -1.50
C ASN A 150 16.60 0.66 -2.44
N CYS A 151 16.17 -0.60 -2.39
CA CYS A 151 14.85 -0.98 -2.91
C CYS A 151 13.77 -0.48 -1.95
N ALA A 152 12.87 0.38 -2.43
CA ALA A 152 11.83 0.96 -1.59
C ALA A 152 10.74 -0.06 -1.27
N VAL A 153 10.32 -0.83 -2.28
CA VAL A 153 9.26 -1.83 -2.17
C VAL A 153 9.63 -3.07 -2.97
N ILE A 154 9.37 -4.24 -2.40
CA ILE A 154 9.43 -5.53 -3.09
C ILE A 154 8.02 -6.09 -3.07
N ARG A 155 7.47 -6.45 -4.23
CA ARG A 155 6.17 -7.13 -4.31
C ARG A 155 6.36 -8.54 -4.83
N ILE A 156 5.69 -9.48 -4.19
CA ILE A 156 5.68 -10.88 -4.60
C ILE A 156 4.26 -11.20 -5.06
N ASP A 157 4.14 -11.57 -6.33
CA ASP A 157 2.90 -11.93 -7.00
C ASP A 157 1.83 -10.83 -6.91
N ASP A 158 2.16 -9.65 -7.42
CA ASP A 158 1.30 -8.45 -7.50
C ASP A 158 0.31 -8.48 -8.69
N SER A 159 0.40 -9.51 -9.52
CA SER A 159 -0.34 -9.65 -10.77
C SER A 159 -0.54 -11.13 -11.09
N THR A 160 -1.50 -11.44 -11.96
CA THR A 160 -1.76 -12.83 -12.38
C THR A 160 -0.56 -13.52 -13.04
N ALA A 161 0.42 -12.74 -13.52
CA ALA A 161 1.63 -13.24 -14.16
C ALA A 161 2.62 -13.93 -13.20
N GLY A 162 2.57 -13.65 -11.89
CA GLY A 162 3.42 -14.38 -10.94
C GLY A 162 4.85 -13.90 -10.89
N ASN A 163 5.01 -12.59 -10.74
CA ASN A 163 6.33 -11.98 -10.72
C ASN A 163 6.69 -11.49 -9.32
N ILE A 164 7.99 -11.41 -9.08
CA ILE A 164 8.55 -10.53 -8.06
C ILE A 164 8.88 -9.22 -8.75
N SER A 165 8.37 -8.09 -8.26
CA SER A 165 8.63 -6.74 -8.77
C SER A 165 9.32 -5.88 -7.72
N LEU A 166 10.20 -4.98 -8.17
CA LEU A 166 10.95 -4.05 -7.33
C LEU A 166 10.58 -2.61 -7.69
N ASP A 167 10.27 -1.80 -6.67
CA ASP A 167 10.28 -0.34 -6.80
C ASP A 167 11.63 0.19 -6.32
N LEU A 168 12.39 0.74 -7.24
CA LEU A 168 13.68 1.34 -6.97
C LEU A 168 13.52 2.86 -6.94
N VAL A 169 14.06 3.49 -5.90
CA VAL A 169 14.20 4.95 -5.83
C VAL A 169 15.62 5.35 -6.24
N GLU A 170 15.77 6.60 -6.71
CA GLU A 170 17.07 7.22 -6.99
C GLU A 170 17.92 6.44 -8.02
N PHE A 171 17.30 5.96 -9.09
CA PHE A 171 18.00 5.18 -10.12
C PHE A 171 18.64 6.03 -11.23
N THR A 172 18.26 7.30 -11.34
CA THR A 172 18.80 8.26 -12.31
C THR A 172 20.00 9.04 -11.80
N GLN A 173 20.26 9.02 -10.48
CA GLN A 173 21.42 9.68 -9.90
C GLN A 173 22.67 8.79 -10.08
N PRO A 174 23.85 9.36 -10.37
CA PRO A 174 25.09 8.62 -10.35
C PRO A 174 25.29 7.94 -8.99
N ALA A 175 25.39 6.61 -9.00
CA ALA A 175 25.61 5.87 -7.77
C ALA A 175 27.11 5.88 -7.45
N PRO A 176 27.53 6.22 -6.21
CA PRO A 176 28.92 6.05 -5.81
C PRO A 176 29.33 4.56 -5.83
N ASP A 177 28.34 3.67 -5.70
CA ASP A 177 28.52 2.22 -5.74
C ASP A 177 28.25 1.65 -7.14
N GLN A 178 29.32 1.23 -7.80
CA GLN A 178 29.30 0.65 -9.14
C GLN A 178 28.92 -0.84 -9.18
N GLN A 179 28.72 -1.48 -8.03
CA GLN A 179 28.30 -2.87 -7.91
C GLN A 179 26.83 -3.03 -7.51
N ARG A 180 26.12 -1.93 -7.21
CA ARG A 180 24.72 -1.95 -6.76
C ARG A 180 23.81 -2.71 -7.72
N GLY A 181 23.91 -2.46 -9.03
CA GLY A 181 23.10 -3.15 -10.03
C GLY A 181 23.30 -4.67 -10.03
N ALA A 182 24.55 -5.12 -9.87
CA ALA A 182 24.87 -6.55 -9.81
C ALA A 182 24.30 -7.20 -8.54
N ARG A 183 24.41 -6.54 -7.38
CA ARG A 183 23.86 -7.05 -6.13
C ARG A 183 22.34 -7.13 -6.14
N ILE A 184 21.64 -6.14 -6.73
CA ILE A 184 20.18 -6.17 -6.89
C ILE A 184 19.77 -7.37 -7.77
N VAL A 185 20.42 -7.55 -8.92
CA VAL A 185 20.15 -8.66 -9.84
C VAL A 185 20.40 -10.01 -9.15
N ASP A 186 21.51 -10.14 -8.42
CA ASP A 186 21.86 -11.36 -7.69
C ASP A 186 20.90 -11.65 -6.54
N ALA A 187 20.51 -10.63 -5.76
CA ALA A 187 19.56 -10.78 -4.67
C ALA A 187 18.17 -11.12 -5.19
N LEU A 188 17.70 -10.49 -6.27
CA LEU A 188 16.42 -10.80 -6.91
C LEU A 188 16.41 -12.24 -7.46
N ALA A 189 17.50 -12.67 -8.12
CA ALA A 189 17.62 -14.05 -8.59
C ALA A 189 17.62 -15.04 -7.42
N ARG A 190 18.34 -14.77 -6.33
CA ARG A 190 18.34 -15.62 -5.12
C ARG A 190 16.97 -15.68 -4.47
N LEU A 191 16.26 -14.55 -4.37
CA LEU A 191 14.90 -14.50 -3.84
C LEU A 191 13.99 -15.41 -4.66
N ALA A 192 13.97 -15.25 -5.99
CA ALA A 192 13.16 -16.09 -6.88
C ALA A 192 13.50 -17.58 -6.80
N ALA A 193 14.75 -17.94 -6.53
CA ALA A 193 15.17 -19.34 -6.32
C ALA A 193 14.71 -19.89 -4.96
N SER A 194 14.62 -19.01 -3.96
CA SER A 194 14.42 -19.38 -2.57
C SER A 194 12.95 -19.39 -2.15
N LEU A 195 12.06 -18.79 -2.96
CA LEU A 195 10.62 -18.92 -2.79
C LEU A 195 10.18 -20.35 -3.11
N PRO A 196 9.19 -20.90 -2.39
CA PRO A 196 8.63 -22.20 -2.72
C PRO A 196 7.99 -22.17 -4.11
N PRO A 197 7.88 -23.33 -4.80
CA PRO A 197 7.06 -23.43 -6.00
C PRO A 197 5.63 -23.03 -5.64
N ILE A 198 5.09 -22.03 -6.32
CA ILE A 198 3.75 -21.50 -6.05
C ILE A 198 2.81 -21.89 -7.18
N ARG A 199 1.61 -22.37 -6.84
CA ARG A 199 0.52 -22.62 -7.78
C ARG A 199 -0.76 -21.97 -7.27
N ALA A 200 -1.57 -21.46 -8.19
CA ALA A 200 -2.87 -20.92 -7.85
C ALA A 200 -3.75 -22.00 -7.19
N SER A 201 -4.33 -21.70 -6.03
CA SER A 201 -5.29 -22.59 -5.34
C SER A 201 -6.64 -22.68 -6.06
N GLY A 202 -6.94 -21.70 -6.93
CA GLY A 202 -8.28 -21.51 -7.52
C GLY A 202 -9.25 -20.78 -6.60
N GLU A 203 -8.86 -20.52 -5.35
CA GLU A 203 -9.63 -19.66 -4.44
C GLU A 203 -9.52 -18.21 -4.91
N THR A 204 -10.63 -17.47 -4.82
CA THR A 204 -10.63 -16.04 -5.07
C THR A 204 -9.73 -15.35 -4.04
N PRO A 205 -8.88 -14.39 -4.46
CA PRO A 205 -8.10 -13.59 -3.52
C PRO A 205 -9.00 -12.96 -2.45
N PRO A 206 -8.52 -12.85 -1.20
CA PRO A 206 -9.24 -12.10 -0.19
C PRO A 206 -9.49 -10.68 -0.71
N VAL A 207 -10.77 -10.33 -0.85
CA VAL A 207 -11.18 -9.00 -1.29
C VAL A 207 -11.00 -8.04 -0.11
N ASP A 208 -10.40 -6.88 -0.36
CA ASP A 208 -10.28 -5.84 0.64
C ASP A 208 -11.63 -5.16 0.90
N ASN A 209 -12.47 -5.82 1.68
CA ASN A 209 -13.76 -5.28 2.13
C ASN A 209 -13.58 -4.03 3.01
N GLN A 210 -12.37 -3.72 3.48
CA GLN A 210 -12.12 -2.53 4.30
C GLN A 210 -12.13 -1.27 3.44
N SER A 211 -11.62 -1.34 2.22
CA SER A 211 -11.71 -0.20 1.27
C SER A 211 -13.16 0.21 1.04
N ALA A 212 -14.06 -0.77 0.85
CA ALA A 212 -15.48 -0.54 0.70
C ALA A 212 -16.13 0.01 1.98
N ALA A 213 -15.81 -0.56 3.15
CA ALA A 213 -16.32 -0.09 4.44
C ALA A 213 -15.85 1.34 4.77
N ALA A 214 -14.57 1.65 4.52
CA ALA A 214 -14.01 2.98 4.71
C ALA A 214 -14.66 3.98 3.75
N THR A 215 -14.84 3.63 2.48
CA THR A 215 -15.51 4.47 1.48
C THR A 215 -16.96 4.72 1.87
N ALA A 216 -17.72 3.68 2.22
CA ALA A 216 -19.09 3.81 2.70
C ALA A 216 -19.15 4.71 3.93
N GLY A 217 -18.20 4.54 4.85
CA GLY A 217 -18.03 5.37 6.03
C GLY A 217 -17.84 6.86 5.73
N CYS A 218 -16.93 7.18 4.80
CA CYS A 218 -16.76 8.55 4.30
C CYS A 218 -18.06 9.09 3.73
N VAL A 219 -18.74 8.32 2.87
CA VAL A 219 -20.02 8.73 2.28
C VAL A 219 -21.07 9.00 3.35
N PHE A 220 -21.22 8.15 4.36
CA PHE A 220 -22.17 8.38 5.45
C PHE A 220 -21.79 9.58 6.31
N ALA A 221 -20.50 9.82 6.57
CA ALA A 221 -20.06 11.02 7.27
C ALA A 221 -20.39 12.29 6.46
N PHE A 222 -20.17 12.28 5.14
CA PHE A 222 -20.57 13.36 4.24
C PHE A 222 -22.09 13.57 4.23
N LEU A 223 -22.89 12.50 4.13
CA LEU A 223 -24.35 12.58 4.16
C LEU A 223 -24.87 13.12 5.50
N GLY A 224 -24.25 12.75 6.62
CA GLY A 224 -24.59 13.29 7.94
C GLY A 224 -24.21 14.76 8.09
N LEU A 225 -23.03 15.16 7.63
CA LEU A 225 -22.53 16.53 7.82
C LEU A 225 -23.09 17.54 6.82
N ILE A 226 -23.40 17.13 5.59
CA ILE A 226 -23.93 18.01 4.54
C ILE A 226 -25.44 17.78 4.38
N GLY A 227 -25.85 16.52 4.27
CA GLY A 227 -27.24 16.16 4.01
C GLY A 227 -28.17 16.52 5.17
N THR A 228 -27.74 16.34 6.43
CA THR A 228 -28.58 16.68 7.59
C THR A 228 -28.85 18.20 7.69
N PRO A 229 -27.85 19.11 7.60
CA PRO A 229 -28.14 20.54 7.53
C PRO A 229 -29.04 20.93 6.36
N MET A 230 -28.85 20.36 5.17
CA MET A 230 -29.71 20.66 4.02
C MET A 230 -31.16 20.17 4.21
N ALA A 231 -31.35 18.99 4.79
CA ALA A 231 -32.68 18.46 5.08
C ALA A 231 -33.40 19.31 6.13
N VAL A 232 -32.68 19.73 7.19
CA VAL A 232 -33.24 20.59 8.23
C VAL A 232 -33.49 22.02 7.70
N TYR A 233 -32.65 22.52 6.79
CA TYR A 233 -32.88 23.77 6.05
C TYR A 233 -34.19 23.72 5.24
N GLY A 234 -34.46 22.61 4.55
CA GLY A 234 -35.70 22.44 3.79
C GLY A 234 -36.97 22.41 4.65
N LEU A 235 -36.83 22.22 5.97
CA LEU A 235 -37.92 22.26 6.95
C LEU A 235 -38.04 23.65 7.62
N ALA A 236 -37.16 24.60 7.31
CA ALA A 236 -37.20 25.93 7.87
C ALA A 236 -38.48 26.68 7.44
N PRO A 237 -39.05 27.55 8.29
CA PRO A 237 -40.20 28.37 7.92
C PRO A 237 -39.90 29.21 6.66
N SER A 238 -40.87 29.36 5.77
CA SER A 238 -40.69 30.07 4.49
C SER A 238 -40.25 31.54 4.64
N GLY A 239 -40.51 32.16 5.79
CA GLY A 239 -40.02 33.52 6.11
C GLY A 239 -38.54 33.63 6.47
N CYS A 240 -37.83 32.50 6.57
CA CYS A 240 -36.41 32.45 6.93
C CYS A 240 -35.47 32.21 5.74
N VAL A 241 -36.03 31.99 4.55
CA VAL A 241 -35.28 31.68 3.32
C VAL A 241 -35.36 32.87 2.38
N GLU A 242 -34.20 33.42 2.02
CA GLU A 242 -34.08 34.42 0.96
C GLU A 242 -33.41 33.77 -0.25
N SER A 243 -34.06 33.90 -1.40
CA SER A 243 -33.50 33.44 -2.66
C SER A 243 -32.94 34.63 -3.41
N ASP A 244 -31.64 34.61 -3.64
CA ASP A 244 -30.99 35.53 -4.57
C ASP A 244 -30.73 34.83 -5.92
N GLY A 245 -30.13 35.54 -6.86
CA GLY A 245 -29.77 34.96 -8.17
C GLY A 245 -28.63 33.93 -8.11
N GLU A 246 -27.98 33.77 -6.95
CA GLU A 246 -26.85 32.85 -6.74
C GLU A 246 -27.25 31.59 -5.95
N GLY A 247 -28.43 31.59 -5.30
CA GLY A 247 -28.98 30.44 -4.61
C GLY A 247 -30.03 30.81 -3.56
N SER A 248 -30.20 29.93 -2.57
CA SER A 248 -31.05 30.19 -1.41
C SER A 248 -30.19 30.17 -0.14
N SER A 249 -30.39 31.16 0.72
CA SER A 249 -29.67 31.31 1.99
C SER A 249 -30.62 31.51 3.16
N LEU A 250 -30.20 31.11 4.37
CA LEU A 250 -30.92 31.44 5.60
C LEU A 250 -30.64 32.89 5.99
N VAL A 251 -31.69 33.67 6.16
CA VAL A 251 -31.60 35.03 6.71
C VAL A 251 -31.54 34.95 8.23
N CYS A 252 -30.36 34.62 8.73
CA CYS A 252 -30.11 34.54 10.17
C CYS A 252 -30.38 35.87 10.91
N SER A 253 -30.37 36.99 10.21
CA SER A 253 -30.72 38.33 10.73
C SER A 253 -32.22 38.54 10.95
N ALA A 254 -33.10 37.71 10.37
CA ALA A 254 -34.56 37.83 10.54
C ALA A 254 -35.07 37.35 11.91
N GLY A 255 -34.23 36.65 12.68
CA GLY A 255 -34.50 36.24 14.05
C GLY A 255 -33.86 34.90 14.41
N PRO A 256 -33.75 34.58 15.72
CA PRO A 256 -33.08 33.37 16.19
C PRO A 256 -33.70 32.07 15.66
N GLN A 257 -35.01 32.07 15.47
CA GLN A 257 -35.79 30.98 14.86
C GLN A 257 -35.39 30.66 13.41
N CYS A 258 -34.73 31.59 12.70
CA CYS A 258 -34.21 31.35 11.35
C CYS A 258 -32.81 30.73 11.33
N CYS A 259 -32.04 30.79 12.42
CA CYS A 259 -30.74 30.11 12.55
C CYS A 259 -30.82 28.75 13.24
N GLU A 260 -31.83 28.52 14.07
CA GLU A 260 -32.00 27.27 14.83
C GLU A 260 -31.97 26.00 13.95
N PRO A 261 -32.56 25.97 12.75
CA PRO A 261 -32.48 24.81 11.86
C PRO A 261 -31.04 24.47 11.43
N LEU A 262 -30.21 25.48 11.16
CA LEU A 262 -28.81 25.28 10.78
C LEU A 262 -28.03 24.63 11.92
N TRP A 263 -28.18 25.16 13.13
CA TRP A 263 -27.52 24.65 14.33
C TRP A 263 -27.95 23.23 14.66
N THR A 264 -29.26 23.00 14.64
CA THR A 264 -29.85 21.68 14.91
C THR A 264 -29.35 20.67 13.89
N GLY A 265 -29.40 21.00 12.61
CA GLY A 265 -28.90 20.13 11.54
C GLY A 265 -27.40 19.81 11.68
N PHE A 266 -26.60 20.80 12.05
CA PHE A 266 -25.17 20.63 12.28
C PHE A 266 -24.87 19.70 13.46
N PHE A 267 -25.42 19.99 14.64
CA PHE A 267 -25.17 19.18 15.84
C PHE A 267 -25.73 17.76 15.72
N VAL A 268 -26.90 17.61 15.09
CA VAL A 268 -27.47 16.29 14.80
C VAL A 268 -26.57 15.54 13.81
N GLY A 269 -26.10 16.19 12.74
CA GLY A 269 -25.17 15.60 11.79
C GLY A 269 -23.84 15.15 12.43
N LEU A 270 -23.28 15.96 13.32
CA LEU A 270 -22.09 15.63 14.10
C LEU A 270 -22.34 14.43 15.04
N LEU A 271 -23.43 14.48 15.82
CA LEU A 271 -23.78 13.42 16.77
C LEU A 271 -24.08 12.08 16.06
N LEU A 272 -24.66 12.11 14.87
CA LEU A 272 -24.93 10.91 14.08
C LEU A 272 -23.66 10.36 13.40
N SER A 273 -22.72 11.23 13.01
CA SER A 273 -21.48 10.80 12.32
C SER A 273 -20.42 10.26 13.28
N LEU A 274 -20.29 10.79 14.50
CA LEU A 274 -19.27 10.37 15.47
C LEU A 274 -19.31 8.85 15.81
N PRO A 275 -20.46 8.23 16.12
CA PRO A 275 -20.55 6.80 16.36
C PRO A 275 -20.14 5.97 15.14
N VAL A 276 -20.50 6.42 13.94
CA VAL A 276 -20.15 5.75 12.68
C VAL A 276 -18.63 5.80 12.48
N ILE A 277 -18.01 6.97 12.66
CA ILE A 277 -16.56 7.15 12.57
C ILE A 277 -15.84 6.27 13.60
N ALA A 278 -16.29 6.26 14.86
CA ALA A 278 -15.71 5.45 15.93
C ALA A 278 -15.84 3.94 15.64
N PHE A 279 -17.00 3.51 15.13
CA PHE A 279 -17.24 2.12 14.74
C PHE A 279 -16.32 1.69 13.58
N LEU A 280 -16.18 2.53 12.56
CA LEU A 280 -15.27 2.27 11.44
C LEU A 280 -13.82 2.21 11.89
N HIS A 281 -13.40 3.12 12.77
CA HIS A 281 -12.06 3.09 13.36
C HIS A 281 -11.82 1.77 14.09
N ARG A 282 -12.83 1.25 14.81
CA ARG A 282 -12.73 -0.05 15.48
C ARG A 282 -12.66 -1.23 14.50
N ILE A 283 -13.39 -1.17 13.38
CA ILE A 283 -13.36 -2.21 12.34
C ILE A 283 -12.00 -2.27 11.63
N VAL A 284 -11.39 -1.11 11.39
CA VAL A 284 -10.12 -0.99 10.66
C VAL A 284 -8.92 -1.34 11.56
N ARG A 285 -9.01 -1.09 12.87
CA ARG A 285 -7.91 -1.35 13.81
C ARG A 285 -7.53 -2.85 13.85
N GLY A 286 -6.25 -3.13 13.68
CA GLY A 286 -5.69 -4.49 13.79
C GLY A 286 -5.93 -5.38 12.57
N LYS A 287 -6.34 -4.80 11.43
CA LYS A 287 -6.45 -5.52 10.16
C LYS A 287 -5.26 -5.22 9.24
N PRO A 288 -4.91 -6.15 8.32
CA PRO A 288 -3.91 -5.89 7.27
C PRO A 288 -4.35 -4.70 6.38
N ASN A 289 -3.39 -3.96 5.81
CA ASN A 289 -3.57 -2.71 5.05
C ASN A 289 -4.09 -1.48 5.85
N SER A 290 -4.02 -1.50 7.18
CA SER A 290 -4.47 -0.41 8.06
C SER A 290 -3.89 0.97 7.71
N SER A 291 -2.69 1.04 7.13
CA SER A 291 -2.03 2.31 6.79
C SER A 291 -2.75 3.09 5.68
N THR A 292 -3.19 2.43 4.61
CA THR A 292 -3.95 3.04 3.51
C THR A 292 -5.35 3.45 3.99
N SER A 293 -6.01 2.60 4.78
CA SER A 293 -7.32 2.91 5.36
C SER A 293 -7.26 4.05 6.37
N ARG A 294 -6.14 4.21 7.10
CA ARG A 294 -5.88 5.36 7.99
C ARG A 294 -5.81 6.66 7.22
N PHE A 295 -5.13 6.71 6.07
CA PHE A 295 -5.10 7.92 5.25
C PHE A 295 -6.51 8.35 4.83
N VAL A 296 -7.34 7.41 4.37
CA VAL A 296 -8.73 7.68 4.02
C VAL A 296 -9.54 8.20 5.22
N LEU A 297 -9.37 7.59 6.39
CA LEU A 297 -10.05 8.00 7.62
C LEU A 297 -9.57 9.37 8.14
N GLN A 298 -8.27 9.66 8.02
CA GLN A 298 -7.68 10.96 8.35
C GLN A 298 -8.17 12.04 7.41
N CYS A 299 -8.26 11.77 6.11
CA CYS A 299 -8.86 12.68 5.13
C CYS A 299 -10.32 12.97 5.47
N ALA A 300 -11.12 11.94 5.80
CA ALA A 300 -12.51 12.14 6.23
C ALA A 300 -12.58 13.04 7.48
N THR A 301 -11.72 12.78 8.47
CA THR A 301 -11.64 13.57 9.71
C THR A 301 -11.23 15.02 9.45
N LEU A 302 -10.25 15.26 8.57
CA LEU A 302 -9.82 16.60 8.17
C LEU A 302 -10.94 17.36 7.45
N VAL A 303 -11.70 16.69 6.59
CA VAL A 303 -12.88 17.30 5.96
C VAL A 303 -13.90 17.72 7.02
N VAL A 304 -14.19 16.87 8.02
CA VAL A 304 -15.07 17.25 9.13
C VAL A 304 -14.56 18.51 9.85
N PHE A 305 -13.26 18.57 10.14
CA PHE A 305 -12.66 19.73 10.81
C PHE A 305 -12.65 21.01 9.94
N ALA A 306 -12.41 20.88 8.63
CA ALA A 306 -12.45 22.01 7.71
C ALA A 306 -13.86 22.60 7.61
N GLU A 307 -14.88 21.76 7.50
CA GLU A 307 -16.29 22.18 7.50
C GLU A 307 -16.68 22.85 8.84
N LEU A 308 -16.27 22.27 9.97
CA LEU A 308 -16.40 22.88 11.29
C LEU A 308 -15.78 24.29 11.34
N GLY A 309 -14.58 24.45 10.78
CA GLY A 309 -13.87 25.73 10.71
C GLY A 309 -14.59 26.77 9.84
N LEU A 310 -15.12 26.34 8.68
CA LEU A 310 -15.90 27.21 7.80
C LEU A 310 -17.19 27.68 8.49
N VAL A 311 -17.91 26.77 9.14
CA VAL A 311 -19.11 27.10 9.93
C VAL A 311 -18.74 28.09 11.03
N ALA A 312 -17.73 27.79 11.86
CA ALA A 312 -17.27 28.68 12.91
C ALA A 312 -16.85 30.07 12.40
N SER A 313 -16.18 30.15 11.25
CA SER A 313 -15.75 31.42 10.63
C SER A 313 -16.93 32.27 10.15
N ARG A 314 -18.00 31.64 9.65
CA ARG A 314 -19.23 32.33 9.25
C ARG A 314 -20.05 32.79 10.45
N LEU A 315 -19.94 32.09 11.58
CA LEU A 315 -20.59 32.45 12.85
C LEU A 315 -19.92 33.61 13.59
N TRP A 316 -18.66 33.93 13.27
CA TRP A 316 -17.94 35.05 13.90
C TRP A 316 -18.24 36.40 13.22
N ARG A 317 -18.89 36.40 12.05
CA ARG A 317 -19.32 37.63 11.38
C ARG A 317 -20.74 37.99 11.78
#